data_AF-A0A1B1BQF2-F1
#
_entry.id   AF-A0A1B1BQF2-F1
#
_cell.length_a   1.000
_cell.length_b   1.000
_cell.length_c   1.000
_cell.angle_alpha   90.00
_cell.angle_beta   90.00
_cell.angle_gamma   90.00
#
_symmetry.space_group_name_H-M   'P 1'
#
loop_
_entity.id
_entity.type
_entity.pdbx_description
1 polymer ?
#
loop_
_entity_poly.entity_id
_entity_poly.type
_entity_poly.pdbx_seq_one_letter_code
_entity_poly.pdbx_strand_id
1 'polypeptide(L)'
;MKRHPLTAIPLAALLTLTGCSTGNAAGDTAPPSAPPSSAAGTGVNPTPPADDATVAPVPEAGEDSRAAALEAAQNAVAAFGRPDLAYQEWINGLYPFLTQTGAAAYEGTDPVNVPVHQVTGAGQILDGSTNVALIVQVPTDAGPYNVSLTRPNDQAPWLADRIRPAGA
;
A
#
# COMPACT_ATOMS: atom_id res chain seq x y z
N MET A 1 3.15 -45.36 20.66
CA MET A 1 3.55 -45.03 22.05
C MET A 1 4.56 -43.90 21.97
N LYS A 2 4.33 -42.66 22.40
CA LYS A 2 3.69 -42.18 23.62
C LYS A 2 2.83 -40.93 23.34
N ARG A 3 1.73 -40.84 24.08
CA ARG A 3 0.81 -39.70 24.15
C ARG A 3 1.34 -38.73 25.21
N HIS A 4 1.41 -37.44 24.92
CA HIS A 4 1.49 -36.39 25.94
C HIS A 4 0.40 -35.35 25.66
N PRO A 5 -0.70 -35.37 26.44
CA PRO A 5 -1.66 -34.28 26.55
C PRO A 5 -1.25 -33.34 27.70
N LEU A 6 -1.46 -32.03 27.56
CA LEU A 6 -1.51 -30.97 28.60
C LEU A 6 -1.26 -29.64 27.84
N THR A 7 -1.97 -28.52 27.96
CA THR A 7 -3.05 -28.06 28.82
C THR A 7 -3.62 -26.82 28.12
N ALA A 8 -4.95 -26.73 27.94
CA ALA A 8 -5.61 -25.54 27.44
C ALA A 8 -5.85 -24.55 28.61
N ILE A 9 -5.42 -23.30 28.46
CA ILE A 9 -5.72 -22.19 29.38
C ILE A 9 -6.82 -21.35 28.73
N PRO A 10 -8.00 -21.20 29.35
CA PRO A 10 -9.05 -20.32 28.83
C PRO A 10 -8.74 -18.87 29.23
N LEU A 11 -8.46 -18.01 28.25
CA LEU A 11 -8.39 -16.57 28.46
C LEU A 11 -9.80 -15.99 28.35
N ALA A 12 -10.32 -15.51 29.49
CA ALA A 12 -11.64 -14.93 29.61
C ALA A 12 -11.74 -13.59 28.87
N ALA A 13 -12.84 -13.44 28.12
CA ALA A 13 -13.25 -12.22 27.46
C ALA A 13 -13.82 -11.20 28.46
N LEU A 14 -13.49 -9.91 28.28
CA LEU A 14 -14.23 -8.78 28.83
C LEU A 14 -14.40 -7.73 27.73
N LEU A 15 -15.63 -7.65 27.20
CA LEU A 15 -16.12 -6.57 26.35
C LEU A 15 -16.55 -5.39 27.22
N THR A 16 -16.13 -4.17 26.87
CA THR A 16 -16.88 -2.95 27.20
C THR A 16 -16.91 -2.01 25.99
N LEU A 17 -18.04 -2.02 25.27
CA LEU A 17 -18.40 -1.00 24.28
C LEU A 17 -18.89 0.24 25.04
N THR A 18 -18.15 1.33 24.99
CA THR A 18 -18.64 2.66 25.42
C THR A 18 -18.94 3.47 24.17
N GLY A 19 -20.21 3.45 23.75
CA GLY A 19 -20.74 4.36 22.73
C GLY A 19 -21.18 5.67 23.37
N CYS A 20 -20.67 6.80 22.87
CA CYS A 20 -21.23 8.12 23.14
C CYS A 20 -22.00 8.59 21.91
N SER A 21 -23.33 8.56 22.03
CA SER A 21 -24.28 9.24 21.14
C SER A 21 -24.94 10.35 21.95
N THR A 22 -24.60 11.60 21.65
CA THR A 22 -25.33 12.84 22.01
C THR A 22 -24.80 13.92 21.06
N GLY A 23 -25.56 14.77 20.39
CA GLY A 23 -26.97 15.10 20.45
C GLY A 23 -27.13 16.51 19.83
N ASN A 24 -27.99 16.58 18.81
CA ASN A 24 -28.75 17.67 18.18
C ASN A 24 -28.63 19.15 18.67
N ALA A 25 -28.69 20.08 17.69
CA ALA A 25 -29.38 21.41 17.64
C ALA A 25 -28.47 22.50 17.02
N ALA A 26 -28.71 22.95 15.79
CA ALA A 26 -29.70 23.94 15.34
C ALA A 26 -29.36 25.40 15.69
N GLY A 27 -29.25 26.23 14.64
CA GLY A 27 -29.34 27.69 14.67
C GLY A 27 -28.02 28.43 14.91
N ASP A 28 -27.53 29.21 13.94
CA ASP A 28 -27.97 30.59 13.78
C ASP A 28 -27.34 31.21 12.52
N THR A 29 -28.15 31.98 11.79
CA THR A 29 -27.76 32.72 10.58
C THR A 29 -27.26 34.10 11.01
N ALA A 30 -26.04 34.48 10.61
CA ALA A 30 -25.57 35.86 10.70
C ALA A 30 -24.91 36.34 9.39
N PRO A 31 -25.12 37.62 8.99
CA PRO A 31 -24.90 38.14 7.63
C PRO A 31 -23.42 38.36 7.24
N PRO A 32 -23.12 38.52 5.94
CA PRO A 32 -21.75 38.73 5.46
C PRO A 32 -21.20 40.11 5.84
N SER A 33 -20.02 40.15 6.46
CA SER A 33 -19.23 41.37 6.62
C SER A 33 -18.47 41.68 5.32
N ALA A 34 -18.59 42.93 4.85
CA ALA A 34 -17.87 43.43 3.68
C ALA A 34 -16.35 43.50 3.94
N PRO A 35 -15.49 43.26 2.93
CA PRO A 35 -14.05 43.42 3.07
C PRO A 35 -13.67 44.91 3.03
N PRO A 36 -12.68 45.36 3.83
CA PRO A 36 -12.06 46.67 3.60
C PRO A 36 -11.23 46.65 2.32
N SER A 37 -11.38 47.67 1.47
CA SER A 37 -10.48 47.94 0.35
C SER A 37 -9.10 48.32 0.88
N SER A 38 -8.10 47.47 0.66
CA SER A 38 -6.70 47.81 0.86
C SER A 38 -6.18 48.60 -0.35
N ALA A 39 -5.57 49.75 -0.07
CA ALA A 39 -4.94 50.63 -1.05
C ALA A 39 -3.81 49.91 -1.82
N ALA A 40 -3.75 50.13 -3.13
CA ALA A 40 -2.67 49.67 -3.99
C ALA A 40 -1.38 50.47 -3.69
N GLY A 41 -0.46 49.87 -2.96
CA GLY A 41 0.93 50.34 -2.89
C GLY A 41 1.69 49.84 -4.12
N THR A 42 2.26 50.76 -4.91
CA THR A 42 3.28 50.45 -5.92
C THR A 42 4.55 49.97 -5.22
N GLY A 43 4.65 48.65 -5.03
CA GLY A 43 5.84 47.96 -4.55
C GLY A 43 6.57 47.29 -5.71
N VAL A 44 7.85 47.60 -5.84
CA VAL A 44 8.86 46.98 -6.73
C VAL A 44 8.61 45.48 -6.93
N ASN A 45 8.51 45.04 -8.20
CA ASN A 45 8.47 43.62 -8.53
C ASN A 45 9.83 42.99 -8.14
N PRO A 46 9.89 42.06 -7.16
CA PRO A 46 11.13 41.37 -6.86
C PRO A 46 11.53 40.53 -8.07
N THR A 47 12.81 40.56 -8.45
CA THR A 47 13.38 39.61 -9.39
C THR A 47 13.09 38.19 -8.87
N PRO A 48 12.50 37.29 -9.69
CA PRO A 48 12.34 35.90 -9.29
C PRO A 48 13.70 35.32 -8.87
N PRO A 49 13.79 34.55 -7.78
CA PRO A 49 15.03 33.84 -7.46
C PRO A 49 15.45 32.99 -8.66
N ALA A 50 16.73 33.05 -9.01
CA ALA A 50 17.29 32.14 -10.00
C ALA A 50 17.38 30.75 -9.34
N ASP A 51 16.47 29.84 -9.70
CA ASP A 51 16.49 28.45 -9.28
C ASP A 51 17.57 27.68 -10.08
N ASP A 52 18.85 27.92 -9.76
CA ASP A 52 19.98 27.11 -10.25
C ASP A 52 20.16 25.80 -9.44
N ALA A 53 19.07 25.27 -8.87
CA ALA A 53 19.10 24.04 -8.11
C ALA A 53 19.15 22.82 -9.04
N THR A 54 20.33 22.20 -9.15
CA THR A 54 20.48 20.89 -9.80
C THR A 54 20.01 19.79 -8.86
N VAL A 55 18.93 19.08 -9.23
CA VAL A 55 18.44 17.90 -8.50
C VAL A 55 19.35 16.71 -8.80
N ALA A 56 19.95 16.13 -7.77
CA ALA A 56 20.72 14.89 -7.91
C ALA A 56 19.80 13.72 -8.31
N PRO A 57 20.25 12.78 -9.16
CA PRO A 57 19.46 11.62 -9.53
C PRO A 57 19.14 10.76 -8.31
N VAL A 58 17.94 10.18 -8.28
CA VAL A 58 17.55 9.22 -7.23
C VAL A 58 18.40 7.96 -7.40
N PRO A 59 19.02 7.44 -6.32
CA PRO A 59 19.82 6.23 -6.41
C PRO A 59 18.98 5.02 -6.82
N GLU A 60 19.54 4.17 -7.67
CA GLU A 60 18.95 2.89 -8.05
C GLU A 60 19.10 1.83 -6.95
N ALA A 61 18.27 0.80 -6.99
CA ALA A 61 18.42 -0.36 -6.11
C ALA A 61 19.64 -1.20 -6.54
N GLY A 62 20.50 -1.54 -5.58
CA GLY A 62 21.59 -2.51 -5.79
C GLY A 62 21.09 -3.93 -6.06
N GLU A 63 21.99 -4.80 -6.54
CA GLU A 63 21.64 -6.16 -7.03
C GLU A 63 20.91 -7.02 -5.99
N ASP A 64 21.42 -7.09 -4.75
CA ASP A 64 20.77 -7.82 -3.66
C ASP A 64 19.36 -7.28 -3.35
N SER A 65 19.20 -5.96 -3.40
CA SER A 65 17.90 -5.32 -3.16
C SER A 65 16.91 -5.60 -4.29
N ARG A 66 17.40 -5.68 -5.54
CA ARG A 66 16.60 -6.09 -6.70
C ARG A 66 16.16 -7.54 -6.59
N ALA A 67 17.05 -8.44 -6.16
CA ALA A 67 16.71 -9.85 -5.91
C ALA A 67 15.63 -9.98 -4.82
N ALA A 68 15.77 -9.26 -3.71
CA ALA A 68 14.76 -9.23 -2.65
C ALA A 68 13.41 -8.69 -3.13
N ALA A 69 13.41 -7.72 -4.04
CA ALA A 69 12.18 -7.19 -4.63
C ALA A 69 11.48 -8.20 -5.54
N LEU A 70 12.24 -8.94 -6.35
CA LEU A 70 11.70 -10.03 -7.18
C LEU A 70 11.04 -11.12 -6.32
N GLU A 71 11.69 -11.50 -5.21
CA GLU A 71 11.12 -12.46 -4.27
C GLU A 71 9.84 -11.92 -3.61
N ALA A 72 9.87 -10.69 -3.09
CA ALA A 72 8.72 -10.05 -2.48
C ALA A 72 7.52 -9.95 -3.44
N ALA A 73 7.74 -9.57 -4.70
CA ALA A 73 6.68 -9.51 -5.70
C ALA A 73 6.07 -10.89 -6.00
N GLN A 74 6.89 -11.92 -6.16
CA GLN A 74 6.41 -13.27 -6.44
C GLN A 74 5.62 -13.82 -5.26
N ASN A 75 6.10 -13.61 -4.03
CA ASN A 75 5.39 -14.01 -2.82
C ASN A 75 4.05 -13.28 -2.67
N ALA A 76 4.01 -11.98 -2.95
CA ALA A 76 2.77 -11.19 -2.94
C ALA A 76 1.75 -11.71 -3.97
N VAL A 77 2.19 -12.01 -5.19
CA VAL A 77 1.31 -12.57 -6.25
C VAL A 77 0.85 -13.98 -5.91
N ALA A 78 1.71 -14.82 -5.34
CA ALA A 78 1.35 -16.16 -4.90
C ALA A 78 0.33 -16.14 -3.75
N ALA A 79 0.46 -15.20 -2.81
CA ALA A 79 -0.52 -15.00 -1.74
C ALA A 79 -1.85 -14.42 -2.28
N PHE A 80 -1.78 -13.51 -3.24
CA PHE A 80 -2.95 -12.92 -3.90
C PHE A 80 -3.72 -13.99 -4.70
N GLY A 81 -3.01 -14.85 -5.42
CA GLY A 81 -3.54 -15.90 -6.30
C GLY A 81 -4.09 -17.13 -5.57
N ARG A 82 -4.85 -16.93 -4.49
CA ARG A 82 -5.49 -17.98 -3.68
C ARG A 82 -7.02 -17.85 -3.66
N PRO A 83 -7.69 -17.93 -4.83
CA PRO A 83 -9.15 -17.77 -4.92
C PRO A 83 -9.92 -18.92 -4.26
N ASP A 84 -9.24 -20.01 -3.91
CA ASP A 84 -9.78 -21.17 -3.20
C ASP A 84 -10.02 -20.94 -1.70
N LEU A 85 -9.43 -19.88 -1.13
CA LEU A 85 -9.53 -19.58 0.29
C LEU A 85 -10.75 -18.74 0.63
N ALA A 86 -11.28 -18.91 1.85
CA ALA A 86 -12.26 -17.99 2.40
C ALA A 86 -11.64 -16.60 2.62
N TYR A 87 -12.42 -15.53 2.46
CA TYR A 87 -11.96 -14.14 2.56
C TYR A 87 -11.01 -13.87 3.74
N GLN A 88 -11.38 -14.29 4.96
CA GLN A 88 -10.57 -14.04 6.15
C GLN A 88 -9.21 -14.73 6.12
N GLU A 89 -9.13 -15.95 5.57
CA GLU A 89 -7.86 -16.67 5.44
C GLU A 89 -7.00 -16.06 4.33
N TRP A 90 -7.63 -15.74 3.20
CA TRP A 90 -6.99 -15.10 2.05
C TRP A 90 -6.36 -13.75 2.43
N ILE A 91 -7.15 -12.83 2.99
CA ILE A 91 -6.66 -11.48 3.28
C ILE A 91 -5.58 -11.48 4.37
N ASN A 92 -5.72 -12.34 5.40
CA ASN A 92 -4.70 -12.49 6.44
C ASN A 92 -3.40 -13.10 5.90
N GLY A 93 -3.49 -14.00 4.92
CA GLY A 93 -2.33 -14.51 4.20
C GLY A 93 -1.66 -13.47 3.30
N LEU A 94 -2.43 -12.51 2.79
CA LEU A 94 -1.94 -11.46 1.90
C LEU A 94 -1.30 -10.28 2.64
N TYR A 95 -1.86 -9.85 3.78
CA TYR A 95 -1.41 -8.67 4.54
C TYR A 95 0.11 -8.58 4.80
N PRO A 96 0.84 -9.67 5.13
CA PRO A 96 2.28 -9.59 5.37
C PRO A 96 3.09 -9.08 4.18
N PHE A 97 2.54 -9.13 2.97
CA PHE A 97 3.20 -8.71 1.73
C PHE A 97 2.77 -7.32 1.27
N LEU A 98 1.89 -6.64 2.00
CA LEU A 98 1.28 -5.38 1.58
C LEU A 98 1.79 -4.19 2.40
N THR A 99 1.86 -3.03 1.76
CA THR A 99 1.89 -1.75 2.48
C THR A 99 0.53 -1.50 3.13
N GLN A 100 0.44 -0.51 4.03
CA GLN A 100 -0.87 -0.11 4.58
C GLN A 100 -1.84 0.35 3.47
N THR A 101 -1.33 1.07 2.47
CA THR A 101 -2.11 1.48 1.29
C THR A 101 -2.56 0.26 0.48
N GLY A 102 -1.68 -0.71 0.27
CA GLY A 102 -2.00 -1.97 -0.39
C GLY A 102 -3.05 -2.77 0.36
N ALA A 103 -2.93 -2.89 1.69
CA ALA A 103 -3.91 -3.56 2.55
C ALA A 103 -5.30 -2.97 2.36
N ALA A 104 -5.44 -1.64 2.49
CA ALA A 104 -6.70 -0.95 2.28
C ALA A 104 -7.28 -1.13 0.87
N ALA A 105 -6.41 -1.31 -0.15
CA ALA A 105 -6.86 -1.52 -1.52
C ALA A 105 -7.49 -2.90 -1.79
N TYR A 106 -7.17 -3.92 -0.99
CA TYR A 106 -7.71 -5.27 -1.14
C TYR A 106 -8.76 -5.64 -0.11
N GLU A 107 -8.97 -4.81 0.91
CA GLU A 107 -10.08 -4.96 1.84
C GLU A 107 -11.41 -5.09 1.09
N GLY A 108 -12.21 -6.08 1.49
CA GLY A 108 -13.51 -6.37 0.86
C GLY A 108 -13.45 -7.02 -0.52
N THR A 109 -12.26 -7.32 -1.05
CA THR A 109 -12.13 -8.14 -2.27
C THR A 109 -12.63 -9.55 -1.99
N ASP A 110 -13.57 -10.04 -2.79
CA ASP A 110 -13.95 -11.46 -2.76
C ASP A 110 -12.90 -12.29 -3.50
N PRO A 111 -12.17 -13.19 -2.81
CA PRO A 111 -11.06 -13.94 -3.41
C PRO A 111 -11.49 -14.80 -4.60
N VAL A 112 -12.75 -15.24 -4.68
CA VAL A 112 -13.24 -16.06 -5.82
C VAL A 112 -13.14 -15.32 -7.16
N ASN A 113 -13.08 -13.98 -7.13
CA ASN A 113 -12.97 -13.15 -8.32
C ASN A 113 -11.51 -12.86 -8.71
N VAL A 114 -10.52 -13.34 -7.94
CA VAL A 114 -9.11 -13.24 -8.30
C VAL A 114 -8.82 -14.25 -9.42
N PRO A 115 -8.40 -13.81 -10.62
CA PRO A 115 -8.21 -14.72 -11.74
C PRO A 115 -6.90 -15.51 -11.68
N VAL A 116 -5.95 -15.10 -10.84
CA VAL A 116 -4.64 -15.74 -10.67
C VAL A 116 -4.77 -16.96 -9.77
N HIS A 117 -4.16 -18.08 -10.16
CA HIS A 117 -4.03 -19.27 -9.31
C HIS A 117 -2.58 -19.67 -9.08
N GLN A 118 -1.65 -19.24 -9.94
CA GLN A 118 -0.24 -19.60 -9.81
C GLN A 118 0.70 -18.65 -10.56
N VAL A 119 1.90 -18.49 -10.02
CA VAL A 119 3.04 -17.88 -10.73
C VAL A 119 3.62 -18.90 -11.71
N THR A 120 3.85 -18.50 -12.96
CA THR A 120 4.25 -19.41 -14.05
C THR A 120 5.70 -19.26 -14.49
N GLY A 121 6.43 -18.28 -13.95
CA GLY A 121 7.83 -18.05 -14.29
C GLY A 121 8.47 -16.98 -13.41
N ALA A 122 9.75 -16.70 -13.68
CA ALA A 122 10.49 -15.69 -12.95
C ALA A 122 9.96 -14.29 -13.26
N GLY A 123 9.87 -13.45 -12.22
CA GLY A 123 9.56 -12.04 -12.36
C GLY A 123 10.70 -11.25 -13.03
N GLN A 124 10.35 -10.08 -13.58
CA GLN A 124 11.30 -9.14 -14.17
C GLN A 124 11.04 -7.73 -13.65
N ILE A 125 12.10 -7.02 -13.26
CA ILE A 125 12.00 -5.60 -12.86
C ILE A 125 11.86 -4.75 -14.12
N LEU A 126 10.87 -3.87 -14.13
CA LEU A 126 10.67 -2.89 -15.19
C LEU A 126 11.60 -1.67 -15.00
N ASP A 127 11.82 -0.93 -16.08
CA ASP A 127 12.62 0.31 -16.05
C ASP A 127 12.03 1.34 -15.07
N GLY A 128 12.89 2.25 -14.58
CA GLY A 128 12.50 3.28 -13.60
C GLY A 128 12.56 2.83 -12.14
N SER A 129 13.34 1.79 -11.84
CA SER A 129 13.59 1.33 -10.47
C SER A 129 14.43 2.35 -9.68
N THR A 130 14.04 2.59 -8.44
CA THR A 130 14.82 3.34 -7.45
C THR A 130 15.16 2.45 -6.26
N ASN A 131 15.98 2.92 -5.34
CA ASN A 131 16.29 2.20 -4.12
C ASN A 131 15.10 2.08 -3.15
N VAL A 132 13.97 2.77 -3.35
CA VAL A 132 12.80 2.75 -2.44
C VAL A 132 11.47 2.46 -3.14
N ALA A 133 11.44 2.47 -4.47
CA ALA A 133 10.25 2.16 -5.27
C ALA A 133 10.65 1.50 -6.60
N LEU A 134 9.98 0.41 -6.95
CA LEU A 134 10.15 -0.25 -8.25
C LEU A 134 8.91 -1.06 -8.64
N ILE A 135 8.88 -1.54 -9.89
CA ILE A 135 7.81 -2.41 -10.39
C ILE A 135 8.41 -3.73 -10.86
N VAL A 136 7.83 -4.83 -10.41
CA VAL A 136 8.13 -6.18 -10.91
C VAL A 136 6.95 -6.66 -11.72
N GLN A 137 7.19 -7.13 -12.94
CA GLN A 137 6.22 -7.90 -13.70
C GLN A 137 6.39 -9.39 -13.42
N VAL A 138 5.34 -10.03 -12.91
CA VAL A 138 5.30 -11.45 -12.54
C VAL A 138 4.42 -12.21 -13.54
N PRO A 139 4.95 -13.22 -14.25
CA PRO A 139 4.14 -14.10 -15.08
C PRO A 139 3.19 -14.96 -14.24
N THR A 140 1.91 -15.02 -14.60
CA THR A 140 0.91 -15.89 -13.96
C THR A 140 0.14 -16.72 -14.99
N ASP A 141 -0.73 -17.62 -14.53
CA ASP A 141 -1.67 -18.37 -15.36
C ASP A 141 -2.79 -17.50 -15.96
N ALA A 142 -3.05 -16.33 -15.38
CA ALA A 142 -4.01 -15.33 -15.89
C ALA A 142 -3.36 -14.21 -16.72
N GLY A 143 -2.10 -14.39 -17.13
CA GLY A 143 -1.28 -13.37 -17.81
C GLY A 143 -0.31 -12.64 -16.86
N PRO A 144 0.49 -11.70 -17.37
CA PRO A 144 1.45 -10.97 -16.57
C PRO A 144 0.77 -9.98 -15.61
N TYR A 145 1.28 -9.89 -14.38
CA TYR A 145 0.84 -8.93 -13.36
C TYR A 145 1.97 -7.98 -13.01
N ASN A 146 1.67 -6.68 -12.94
CA ASN A 146 2.60 -5.67 -12.43
C ASN A 146 2.38 -5.50 -10.92
N VAL A 147 3.47 -5.64 -10.16
CA VAL A 147 3.53 -5.45 -8.72
C VAL A 147 4.34 -4.19 -8.42
N SER A 148 3.67 -3.16 -7.93
CA SER A 148 4.32 -1.94 -7.46
C SER A 148 4.81 -2.17 -6.03
N LEU A 149 6.13 -2.12 -5.82
CA LEU A 149 6.77 -2.33 -4.52
C LEU A 149 7.31 -1.01 -3.99
N THR A 150 7.13 -0.77 -2.69
CA THR A 150 7.75 0.38 -2.00
C THR A 150 8.32 -0.03 -0.65
N ARG A 151 9.26 0.78 -0.16
CA ARG A 151 9.83 0.67 1.19
C ARG A 151 10.25 2.06 1.70
N PRO A 152 10.22 2.31 3.02
CA PRO A 152 10.55 3.63 3.58
C PRO A 152 12.03 4.00 3.50
N ASN A 153 12.93 3.01 3.44
CA ASN A 153 14.37 3.17 3.30
C ASN A 153 15.02 1.87 2.80
N ASP A 154 16.33 1.89 2.58
CA ASP A 154 17.10 0.79 1.99
C ASP A 154 17.25 -0.45 2.88
N GLN A 155 17.00 -0.33 4.18
CA GLN A 155 17.06 -1.41 5.17
C GLN A 155 15.69 -2.09 5.40
N ALA A 156 14.60 -1.46 4.95
CA ALA A 156 13.27 -2.01 5.11
C ALA A 156 12.94 -3.06 4.04
N PRO A 157 12.06 -4.05 4.36
CA PRO A 157 11.60 -5.02 3.37
C PRO A 157 10.77 -4.33 2.28
N TRP A 158 10.78 -4.92 1.09
CA TRP A 158 9.87 -4.52 0.02
C TRP A 158 8.46 -5.01 0.32
N LEU A 159 7.48 -4.12 0.20
CA LEU A 159 6.07 -4.44 0.35
C LEU A 159 5.29 -3.97 -0.87
N ALA A 160 4.26 -4.72 -1.26
CA ALA A 160 3.43 -4.39 -2.40
C ALA A 160 2.40 -3.31 -2.05
N ASP A 161 2.41 -2.25 -2.84
CA ASP A 161 1.38 -1.22 -2.83
C ASP A 161 0.21 -1.61 -3.74
N ARG A 162 0.51 -2.21 -4.90
CA ARG A 162 -0.48 -2.66 -5.89
C ARG A 162 -0.01 -3.93 -6.60
N ILE A 163 -0.97 -4.75 -7.01
CA ILE A 163 -0.88 -6.02 -7.75
C ILE A 163 -1.99 -5.93 -8.80
N ARG A 164 -1.66 -5.70 -10.06
CA ARG A 164 -2.65 -5.49 -11.13
C ARG A 164 -2.27 -6.24 -12.40
N PRO A 165 -3.24 -6.65 -13.24
CA PRO A 165 -2.93 -7.16 -14.57
C PRO A 165 -2.08 -6.14 -15.33
N ALA A 166 -1.09 -6.60 -16.10
CA ALA A 166 -0.33 -5.71 -16.95
C ALA A 166 -1.22 -5.17 -18.08
N GLY A 167 -1.23 -3.85 -18.28
CA GLY A 167 -2.01 -3.18 -19.33
C GLY A 167 -3.46 -2.85 -18.97
N ALA A 168 -3.87 -3.04 -17.71
CA ALA A 168 -5.17 -2.64 -17.18
C ALA A 168 -5.19 -1.20 -16.61
#